data_AF-F5YIP5-F1
#
_entry.id   AF-F5YIP5-F1
#
_cell.length_a   1.000
_cell.length_b   1.000
_cell.length_c   1.000
_cell.angle_alpha   90.00
_cell.angle_beta   90.00
_cell.angle_gamma   90.00
#
_symmetry.space_group_name_H-M   'P 1'
#
loop_
_entity.id
_entity.type
_entity.pdbx_description
1 polymer ?
#
loop_
_entity_poly.entity_id
_entity_poly.type
_entity_poly.pdbx_seq_one_letter_code
_entity_poly.pdbx_strand_id
1 'polypeptide(L)'
;MRKSPLLLTLLLFLCACAGNFVASCTKPQPVYLGLSTPGTELSPEQAVELQAAASFLAGLLARELVPLGMEFLGTELAAEPRLGTELHPDLVLELSSRWVFELIHGDRAVPNGSPQLSETELPDTPFLLSRTWMVPCTKVPDGRQDAALEDCLLGKEELLSLRELAPPYVALRVDGLSADDEAYPLVRLVEARLGVAEEGLTEKARAKAETLAGQLAAKLGVALAAVANPLVEPKPEILWLASAGDLMLDRGAGEILLREGPESLFFGAAKILEEADLAIVNLEGAVSSRGYREEKTYNFRFSPPVAGALKKSGIDAVLLANNHVFDWGPQAFLDTLEHVGAAGLGILGAGPDRGAAAAPWVFQKKGITVRAFGIGSFPPERSGWSGARMAAGEGTPGILHGYGSVEALKEVLSAGAIGEDAPGILAGDAEQYLNIVFFHGGEEWTNRPDRATREWYTDIIRAGADLLIGSHPHIVQGFEWIEGKPVFWSLGNFVFAGMENTGGGDEGLLIRLGYWGTELVYVEPYPLALTGPRVRLAPMEKLSGFYALSK
;
A
#
# COMPACT_ATOMS: atom_id res chain seq x y z
N MET A 1 -41.50 42.64 14.97
CA MET A 1 -40.10 42.64 14.52
C MET A 1 -39.51 41.27 14.87
N ARG A 2 -39.29 40.44 13.84
CA ARG A 2 -38.83 39.05 13.97
C ARG A 2 -37.32 39.03 14.20
N LYS A 3 -36.89 38.13 15.08
CA LYS A 3 -35.49 37.76 15.36
C LYS A 3 -34.95 36.86 14.24
N SER A 4 -33.81 37.23 13.66
CA SER A 4 -32.87 36.40 12.87
C SER A 4 -31.48 37.10 12.88
N PRO A 5 -30.34 36.42 12.63
CA PRO A 5 -29.17 36.38 13.52
C PRO A 5 -27.93 37.17 13.04
N LEU A 6 -26.97 37.41 13.96
CA LEU A 6 -25.67 38.09 13.75
C LEU A 6 -24.56 37.09 13.36
N LEU A 7 -23.56 37.58 12.62
CA LEU A 7 -22.50 36.88 11.85
C LEU A 7 -21.08 37.48 12.22
N LEU A 8 -19.97 36.86 11.81
CA LEU A 8 -18.58 37.24 12.14
C LEU A 8 -17.80 37.44 10.83
N THR A 9 -17.01 38.51 10.67
CA THR A 9 -16.27 38.78 9.42
C THR A 9 -14.79 38.45 9.56
N LEU A 10 -14.31 37.53 8.72
CA LEU A 10 -12.92 37.14 8.54
C LEU A 10 -12.39 37.83 7.27
N LEU A 11 -11.29 38.59 7.34
CA LEU A 11 -10.68 39.22 6.16
C LEU A 11 -9.43 38.44 5.76
N LEU A 12 -9.59 37.49 4.84
CA LEU A 12 -8.51 36.80 4.13
C LEU A 12 -8.12 37.62 2.90
N PHE A 13 -6.91 38.16 2.84
CA PHE A 13 -6.32 38.63 1.59
C PHE A 13 -5.45 37.51 1.02
N LEU A 14 -5.98 36.77 0.04
CA LEU A 14 -5.23 35.80 -0.75
C LEU A 14 -4.70 36.49 -2.00
N CYS A 15 -3.39 36.69 -2.07
CA CYS A 15 -2.75 37.13 -3.32
C CYS A 15 -2.51 35.87 -4.18
N ALA A 16 -3.31 35.73 -5.24
CA ALA A 16 -3.24 34.61 -6.16
C ALA A 16 -2.00 34.71 -7.08
N CYS A 17 -1.16 33.68 -7.09
CA CYS A 17 -0.36 33.32 -8.26
C CYS A 17 -1.07 32.14 -8.94
N ALA A 18 -1.87 32.44 -9.96
CA ALA A 18 -2.41 31.43 -10.85
C ALA A 18 -1.34 31.02 -11.86
N GLY A 19 -1.23 29.72 -12.13
CA GLY A 19 -0.59 29.17 -13.32
C GLY A 19 0.87 28.73 -13.19
N ASN A 20 1.08 27.44 -13.41
CA ASN A 20 2.32 26.75 -13.79
C ASN A 20 3.54 26.93 -12.86
N PHE A 21 3.91 25.83 -12.22
CA PHE A 21 5.18 25.65 -11.50
C PHE A 21 6.36 26.15 -12.34
N VAL A 22 6.91 27.28 -11.92
CA VAL A 22 8.25 27.75 -12.28
C VAL A 22 8.94 28.03 -10.95
N ALA A 23 10.17 27.53 -10.83
CA ALA A 23 11.09 27.81 -9.73
C ALA A 23 11.22 29.33 -9.48
N SER A 24 10.33 29.87 -8.67
CA SER A 24 10.25 31.27 -8.25
C SER A 24 9.05 31.43 -7.30
N CYS A 25 8.97 30.65 -6.23
CA CYS A 25 8.16 31.08 -5.09
C CYS A 25 8.93 32.21 -4.39
N THR A 26 8.68 33.44 -4.85
CA THR A 26 8.87 34.65 -4.06
C THR A 26 8.21 34.44 -2.70
N LYS A 27 9.01 34.65 -1.64
CA LYS A 27 8.70 34.68 -0.20
C LYS A 27 7.25 34.34 0.20
N PRO A 28 7.02 33.40 1.14
CA PRO A 28 5.69 33.20 1.71
C PRO A 28 5.16 34.54 2.23
N GLN A 29 3.97 34.93 1.80
CA GLN A 29 3.30 36.11 2.36
C GLN A 29 2.61 35.69 3.66
N PRO A 30 2.91 36.34 4.79
CA PRO A 30 2.30 36.01 6.07
C PRO A 30 0.80 36.35 6.03
N VAL A 31 -0.03 35.38 6.42
CA VAL A 31 -1.47 35.59 6.63
C VAL A 31 -1.70 35.78 8.12
N TYR A 32 -2.18 36.96 8.50
CA TYR A 32 -2.36 37.37 9.89
C TYR A 32 -3.78 37.10 10.39
N LEU A 33 -3.94 36.26 11.42
CA LEU A 33 -5.18 36.12 12.19
C LEU A 33 -4.99 36.73 13.59
N GLY A 34 -5.82 37.72 13.92
CA GLY A 34 -5.86 38.36 15.24
C GLY A 34 -6.93 37.74 16.15
N LEU A 35 -6.56 37.47 17.41
CA LEU A 35 -7.45 36.97 18.45
C LEU A 35 -7.37 37.88 19.68
N SER A 36 -8.50 38.27 20.26
CA SER A 36 -8.55 39.06 21.50
C SER A 36 -9.17 38.29 22.66
N THR A 37 -8.61 38.46 23.86
CA THR A 37 -9.27 38.15 25.12
C THR A 37 -8.94 39.24 26.16
N PRO A 38 -9.92 39.85 26.84
CA PRO A 38 -9.64 40.90 27.82
C PRO A 38 -9.30 40.32 29.21
N GLY A 39 -8.36 40.95 29.91
CA GLY A 39 -8.23 40.81 31.37
C GLY A 39 -7.59 39.52 31.89
N THR A 40 -7.29 39.47 33.18
CA THR A 40 -6.35 38.54 33.86
C THR A 40 -7.07 37.31 34.42
N GLU A 41 -6.44 36.14 34.24
CA GLU A 41 -6.96 34.77 34.45
C GLU A 41 -8.12 34.39 33.52
N LEU A 42 -7.91 33.29 32.77
CA LEU A 42 -8.95 32.68 31.94
C LEU A 42 -10.10 32.25 32.84
N SER A 43 -11.20 33.01 32.82
CA SER A 43 -12.45 32.53 33.40
C SER A 43 -12.86 31.23 32.68
N PRO A 44 -13.68 30.36 33.30
CA PRO A 44 -14.23 29.19 32.64
C PRO A 44 -14.91 29.52 31.28
N GLU A 45 -15.51 30.70 31.17
CA GLU A 45 -16.13 31.21 29.94
C GLU A 45 -15.07 31.55 28.87
N GLN A 46 -13.97 32.20 29.25
CA GLN A 46 -12.86 32.50 28.32
C GLN A 46 -12.12 31.23 27.87
N ALA A 47 -12.04 30.20 28.73
CA ALA A 47 -11.47 28.90 28.36
C ALA A 47 -12.33 28.19 27.29
N VAL A 48 -13.66 28.35 27.35
CA VAL A 48 -14.63 27.85 26.37
C VAL A 48 -14.53 28.65 25.07
N GLU A 49 -14.41 29.98 25.13
CA GLU A 49 -14.21 30.82 23.93
C GLU A 49 -12.89 30.50 23.21
N LEU A 50 -11.80 30.29 23.96
CA LEU A 50 -10.51 29.87 23.40
C LEU A 50 -10.60 28.48 22.75
N GLN A 51 -11.40 27.57 23.33
CA GLN A 51 -11.69 26.26 22.74
C GLN A 51 -12.50 26.39 21.45
N ALA A 52 -13.50 27.27 21.43
CA ALA A 52 -14.33 27.54 20.26
C ALA A 52 -13.52 28.20 19.13
N ALA A 53 -12.64 29.15 19.46
CA ALA A 53 -11.73 29.78 18.52
C ALA A 53 -10.73 28.77 17.94
N ALA A 54 -10.12 27.91 18.77
CA ALA A 54 -9.24 26.84 18.30
C ALA A 54 -9.97 25.83 17.41
N SER A 55 -11.21 25.47 17.75
CA SER A 55 -12.05 24.57 16.94
C SER A 55 -12.46 25.20 15.61
N PHE A 56 -12.79 26.50 15.61
CA PHE A 56 -13.13 27.26 14.41
C PHE A 56 -11.91 27.44 13.50
N LEU A 57 -10.74 27.79 14.05
CA LEU A 57 -9.47 27.85 13.32
C LEU A 57 -9.10 26.47 12.76
N ALA A 58 -9.19 25.40 13.54
CA ALA A 58 -8.95 24.04 13.04
C ALA A 58 -9.91 23.68 11.89
N GLY A 59 -11.20 24.00 12.01
CA GLY A 59 -12.19 23.79 10.95
C GLY A 59 -11.94 24.64 9.70
N LEU A 60 -11.53 25.90 9.87
CA LEU A 60 -11.17 26.80 8.78
C LEU A 60 -9.89 26.34 8.05
N LEU A 61 -8.84 25.97 8.80
CA LEU A 61 -7.60 25.43 8.25
C LEU A 61 -7.89 24.12 7.48
N ALA A 62 -8.71 23.22 8.05
CA ALA A 62 -9.09 21.97 7.41
C ALA A 62 -9.98 22.15 6.16
N ARG A 63 -10.88 23.13 6.16
CA ARG A 63 -11.84 23.35 5.06
C ARG A 63 -11.29 24.21 3.92
N GLU A 64 -10.53 25.26 4.25
CA GLU A 64 -10.14 26.30 3.29
C GLU A 64 -8.67 26.18 2.84
N LEU A 65 -7.77 25.57 3.62
CA LEU A 65 -6.34 25.51 3.27
C LEU A 65 -5.88 24.14 2.75
N VAL A 66 -6.53 23.05 3.15
CA VAL A 66 -6.14 21.68 2.76
C VAL A 66 -6.54 21.32 1.31
N PRO A 67 -7.72 21.73 0.77
CA PRO A 67 -8.07 21.46 -0.62
C PRO A 67 -7.29 22.30 -1.64
N LEU A 68 -6.51 23.30 -1.21
CA LEU A 68 -5.81 24.24 -2.10
C LEU A 68 -4.41 23.76 -2.48
N GLY A 69 -4.33 22.74 -3.34
CA GLY A 69 -3.28 22.71 -4.38
C GLY A 69 -3.31 23.92 -5.35
N MET A 70 -4.24 24.87 -5.11
CA MET A 70 -4.62 26.08 -5.84
C MET A 70 -5.08 25.89 -7.28
N GLU A 71 -6.41 25.85 -7.47
CA GLU A 71 -7.14 26.79 -8.34
C GLU A 71 -8.62 26.89 -7.92
N PHE A 72 -9.15 28.10 -7.73
CA PHE A 72 -10.60 28.35 -7.83
C PHE A 72 -10.89 29.66 -8.57
N LEU A 73 -11.71 29.54 -9.61
CA LEU A 73 -12.27 30.62 -10.41
C LEU A 73 -13.52 31.19 -9.71
N GLY A 74 -13.37 32.36 -9.11
CA GLY A 74 -14.45 33.36 -9.02
C GLY A 74 -15.31 33.37 -7.75
N THR A 75 -15.56 34.59 -7.27
CA THR A 75 -16.38 34.96 -6.12
C THR A 75 -17.85 35.16 -6.47
N GLU A 76 -18.76 34.78 -5.57
CA GLU A 76 -19.91 35.63 -5.23
C GLU A 76 -19.98 35.82 -3.71
N LEU A 77 -19.79 37.09 -3.29
CA LEU A 77 -19.84 37.59 -1.93
C LEU A 77 -21.26 37.95 -1.53
N ALA A 78 -21.68 37.58 -0.31
CA ALA A 78 -22.79 38.25 0.36
C ALA A 78 -22.54 38.42 1.88
N ALA A 79 -22.28 39.69 2.23
CA ALA A 79 -22.65 40.44 3.45
C ALA A 79 -22.05 40.11 4.84
N GLU A 80 -21.40 41.16 5.40
CA GLU A 80 -20.76 41.42 6.72
C GLU A 80 -21.52 41.01 7.99
N PRO A 81 -20.85 41.01 9.18
CA PRO A 81 -21.17 42.06 10.18
C PRO A 81 -20.04 42.53 11.12
N ARG A 82 -20.42 43.56 11.90
CA ARG A 82 -19.74 44.18 13.06
C ARG A 82 -20.62 44.12 14.34
N LEU A 83 -19.99 43.99 15.52
CA LEU A 83 -20.34 44.73 16.74
C LEU A 83 -19.11 44.82 17.67
N GLY A 84 -18.93 45.97 18.31
CA GLY A 84 -17.70 46.37 18.98
C GLY A 84 -17.50 45.83 20.40
N THR A 85 -16.26 45.40 20.64
CA THR A 85 -15.42 45.78 21.78
C THR A 85 -14.04 46.06 21.18
N GLU A 86 -13.41 47.19 21.50
CA GLU A 86 -12.11 47.57 20.91
C GLU A 86 -11.04 46.53 21.30
N LEU A 87 -10.43 45.89 20.29
CA LEU A 87 -9.38 44.87 20.40
C LEU A 87 -8.01 45.53 20.66
N HIS A 88 -7.10 44.85 21.38
CA HIS A 88 -5.68 45.24 21.43
C HIS A 88 -4.95 44.69 20.18
N PRO A 89 -4.07 45.48 19.51
CA PRO A 89 -3.55 45.19 18.16
C PRO A 89 -2.49 44.08 17.97
N ASP A 90 -2.07 43.31 19.00
CA ASP A 90 -0.70 42.76 18.96
C ASP A 90 -0.59 41.24 18.82
N LEU A 91 -1.69 40.51 18.62
CA LEU A 91 -1.61 39.07 18.38
C LEU A 91 -1.64 38.77 16.90
N VAL A 92 -0.55 38.18 16.43
CA VAL A 92 -0.29 37.87 15.04
C VAL A 92 -0.08 36.36 14.94
N LEU A 93 -1.02 35.68 14.28
CA LEU A 93 -0.77 34.34 13.74
C LEU A 93 -0.01 34.52 12.43
N GLU A 94 1.19 33.95 12.31
CA GLU A 94 1.91 33.87 11.05
C GLU A 94 1.83 32.44 10.51
N LEU A 95 1.20 32.28 9.35
CA LEU A 95 1.20 31.03 8.60
C LEU A 95 2.40 31.00 7.67
N SER A 96 3.34 30.09 7.88
CA SER A 96 4.47 29.85 6.99
C SER A 96 4.39 28.43 6.43
N SER A 97 4.09 28.29 5.14
CA SER A 97 4.32 27.03 4.46
C SER A 97 5.82 26.90 4.15
N ARG A 98 6.47 25.86 4.66
CA ARG A 98 7.84 25.54 4.31
C ARG A 98 7.88 24.13 3.77
N TRP A 99 8.26 23.98 2.51
CA TRP A 99 8.72 22.69 2.03
C TRP A 99 9.97 22.32 2.81
N VAL A 100 9.83 21.37 3.73
CA VAL A 100 10.99 20.77 4.38
C VAL A 100 11.34 19.57 3.53
N PHE A 101 12.16 19.81 2.51
CA PHE A 101 12.99 18.74 2.01
C PHE A 101 13.89 18.36 3.17
N GLU A 102 13.57 17.27 3.87
CA GLU A 102 14.51 16.64 4.79
C GLU A 102 15.63 16.05 3.94
N LEU A 103 16.48 16.95 3.46
CA LEU A 103 17.86 16.63 3.19
C LEU A 103 18.46 16.30 4.55
N ILE A 104 18.44 15.02 4.92
CA ILE A 104 19.36 14.50 5.93
C ILE A 104 20.76 14.71 5.34
N HIS A 105 21.31 15.90 5.53
CA HIS A 105 22.68 16.22 5.16
C HIS A 105 23.61 15.41 6.06
N GLY A 106 23.94 14.20 5.62
CA GLY A 106 25.29 13.70 5.79
C GLY A 106 26.22 14.56 4.93
N ASP A 107 26.93 15.50 5.56
CA ASP A 107 28.15 16.16 5.08
C ASP A 107 28.26 16.43 3.57
N ARG A 108 27.47 17.37 3.02
CA ARG A 108 27.90 18.15 1.85
C ARG A 108 27.47 19.60 1.97
N ALA A 109 28.45 20.50 1.94
CA ALA A 109 28.26 21.94 2.01
C ALA A 109 27.53 22.47 0.75
N VAL A 110 26.45 23.21 0.96
CA VAL A 110 25.83 24.05 -0.09
C VAL A 110 26.70 25.30 -0.31
N PRO A 111 27.01 25.71 -1.56
CA PRO A 111 27.84 26.88 -1.82
C PRO A 111 27.19 28.19 -1.35
N ASN A 112 27.96 29.00 -0.63
CA ASN A 112 27.59 30.32 -0.11
C ASN A 112 27.00 31.26 -1.20
N GLY A 113 25.81 31.80 -0.96
CA GLY A 113 25.28 32.88 -1.81
C GLY A 113 23.82 33.31 -1.62
N SER A 114 23.17 33.08 -0.48
CA SER A 114 21.78 33.53 -0.25
C SER A 114 21.72 34.79 0.63
N PRO A 115 20.79 35.74 0.37
CA PRO A 115 20.72 37.00 1.10
C PRO A 115 20.24 36.77 2.54
N GLN A 116 20.98 37.28 3.51
CA GLN A 116 20.51 37.40 4.90
C GLN A 116 19.38 38.42 4.96
N LEU A 117 18.21 37.98 5.45
CA LEU A 117 17.08 38.84 5.78
C LEU A 117 17.12 39.10 7.29
N SER A 118 16.96 40.37 7.67
CA SER A 118 16.94 40.82 9.06
C SER A 118 15.75 40.23 9.81
N GLU A 119 16.05 39.55 10.91
CA GLU A 119 15.12 39.00 11.89
C GLU A 119 14.45 40.13 12.68
N THR A 120 13.12 40.26 12.56
CA THR A 120 12.30 40.75 13.66
C THR A 120 12.01 39.54 14.55
N GLU A 121 12.62 39.51 15.73
CA GLU A 121 12.58 38.39 16.68
C GLU A 121 11.16 38.17 17.26
N LEU A 122 10.46 37.18 16.71
CA LEU A 122 9.28 36.55 17.35
C LEU A 122 9.79 35.38 18.24
N PRO A 123 9.43 35.27 19.54
CA PRO A 123 9.89 34.17 20.37
C PRO A 123 9.32 32.81 19.94
N ASP A 124 10.18 31.80 19.92
CA ASP A 124 10.12 30.64 19.03
C ASP A 124 9.59 29.35 19.67
N THR A 125 8.47 28.83 19.15
CA THR A 125 8.40 27.43 18.70
C THR A 125 7.31 27.32 17.62
N PRO A 126 7.65 27.09 16.33
CA PRO A 126 6.63 26.73 15.35
C PRO A 126 5.90 25.46 15.79
N PHE A 127 4.59 25.41 15.58
CA PHE A 127 3.83 24.18 15.76
C PHE A 127 3.39 23.62 14.41
N LEU A 128 3.52 22.31 14.28
CA LEU A 128 3.23 21.60 13.05
C LEU A 128 1.72 21.57 12.81
N LEU A 129 1.29 22.18 11.71
CA LEU A 129 -0.10 22.13 11.25
C LEU A 129 -0.35 20.89 10.42
N SER A 130 0.55 20.56 9.50
CA SER A 130 0.42 19.34 8.69
C SER A 130 1.75 18.69 8.35
N ARG A 131 1.71 17.38 8.17
CA ARG A 131 2.78 16.55 7.63
C ARG A 131 2.16 15.63 6.61
N THR A 132 2.66 15.65 5.38
CA THR A 132 2.15 14.84 4.28
C THR A 132 3.33 14.21 3.55
N TRP A 133 3.27 12.89 3.34
CA TRP A 133 4.23 12.18 2.50
C TRP A 133 3.82 12.29 1.04
N MET A 134 4.70 12.88 0.24
CA MET A 134 4.50 13.05 -1.19
C MET A 134 5.29 11.99 -1.94
N VAL A 135 4.71 11.41 -2.99
CA VAL A 135 5.34 10.42 -3.86
C VAL A 135 5.22 10.85 -5.31
N PRO A 136 6.26 10.65 -6.14
CA PRO A 136 6.10 10.68 -7.59
C PRO A 136 5.21 9.51 -8.01
N CYS A 137 4.40 9.69 -9.04
CA CYS A 137 3.48 8.65 -9.50
C CYS A 137 3.60 8.34 -11.00
N THR A 138 3.26 7.11 -11.36
CA THR A 138 3.20 6.65 -12.76
C THR A 138 2.05 5.66 -12.92
N LYS A 139 1.67 5.33 -14.15
CA LYS A 139 0.83 4.16 -14.41
C LYS A 139 1.72 2.92 -14.53
N VAL A 140 1.25 1.77 -14.03
CA VAL A 140 2.02 0.51 -14.09
C VAL A 140 2.57 0.20 -15.51
N PRO A 141 1.82 0.36 -16.61
CA PRO A 141 2.34 0.10 -17.96
C PRO A 141 3.48 1.02 -18.43
N ASP A 142 3.74 2.14 -17.75
CA ASP A 142 4.86 3.04 -18.08
C ASP A 142 6.21 2.39 -17.72
N GLY A 143 6.19 1.37 -16.86
CA GLY A 143 7.33 0.54 -16.51
C GLY A 143 8.41 1.19 -15.64
N ARG A 144 8.16 2.42 -15.20
CA ARG A 144 9.01 3.12 -14.23
C ARG A 144 8.77 2.56 -12.82
N GLN A 145 9.84 2.45 -12.04
CA GLN A 145 9.79 2.05 -10.62
C GLN A 145 10.48 3.08 -9.71
N ASP A 146 11.21 4.03 -10.29
CA ASP A 146 12.00 5.02 -9.58
C ASP A 146 11.95 6.38 -10.30
N ALA A 147 12.19 7.43 -9.53
CA ALA A 147 12.32 8.81 -9.97
C ALA A 147 13.54 9.44 -9.30
N ALA A 148 14.29 10.25 -10.05
CA ALA A 148 15.39 10.98 -9.47
C ALA A 148 14.86 12.10 -8.57
N LEU A 149 15.42 12.27 -7.37
CA LEU A 149 15.03 13.38 -6.48
C LEU A 149 15.16 14.73 -7.20
N GLU A 150 16.22 14.92 -8.00
CA GLU A 150 16.43 16.14 -8.78
C GLU A 150 15.25 16.44 -9.72
N ASP A 151 14.67 15.43 -10.36
CA ASP A 151 13.54 15.61 -11.27
C ASP A 151 12.25 15.97 -10.51
N CYS A 152 12.04 15.39 -9.32
CA CYS A 152 10.97 15.81 -8.41
C CYS A 152 11.12 17.28 -7.99
N LEU A 153 12.33 17.69 -7.58
CA LEU A 153 12.62 19.06 -7.13
C LEU A 153 12.49 20.10 -8.25
N LEU A 154 12.77 19.71 -9.49
CA LEU A 154 12.60 20.54 -10.68
C LEU A 154 11.15 20.57 -11.20
N GLY A 155 10.22 19.86 -10.57
CA GLY A 155 8.81 19.80 -10.96
C GLY A 155 8.55 19.03 -12.25
N LYS A 156 9.44 18.10 -12.62
CA LYS A 156 9.26 17.23 -13.79
C LYS A 156 8.39 16.01 -13.48
N GLU A 157 8.31 15.63 -12.21
CA GLU A 157 7.42 14.57 -11.73
C GLU A 157 6.13 15.17 -11.16
N GLU A 158 5.02 14.49 -11.42
CA GLU A 158 3.76 14.75 -10.70
C GLU A 158 3.87 14.15 -9.29
N LEU A 159 3.66 14.96 -8.27
CA LEU A 159 3.74 14.55 -6.87
C LEU A 159 2.33 14.51 -6.26
N LEU A 160 1.95 13.35 -5.73
CA LEU A 160 0.69 13.14 -5.01
C LEU A 160 0.98 12.72 -3.57
N SER A 161 0.06 12.98 -2.65
CA SER A 161 0.11 12.30 -1.35
C SER A 161 -0.31 10.84 -1.50
N LEU A 162 0.12 9.97 -0.58
CA LEU A 162 -0.33 8.57 -0.56
C LEU A 162 -1.87 8.43 -0.46
N ARG A 163 -2.56 9.42 0.12
CA ARG A 163 -4.03 9.44 0.22
C ARG A 163 -4.74 9.77 -1.09
N GLU A 164 -4.07 10.53 -1.96
CA GLU A 164 -4.60 10.95 -3.26
C GLU A 164 -4.28 9.93 -4.36
N LEU A 165 -3.37 9.00 -4.09
CA LEU A 165 -3.01 7.93 -5.00
C LEU A 165 -4.20 6.99 -5.19
N ALA A 166 -4.59 6.78 -6.45
CA ALA A 166 -5.69 5.89 -6.80
C ALA A 166 -5.39 5.20 -8.15
N PRO A 167 -5.96 4.00 -8.39
CA PRO A 167 -5.85 3.33 -9.67
C PRO A 167 -6.19 4.25 -10.86
N PRO A 168 -5.44 4.20 -11.97
CA PRO A 168 -4.39 3.24 -12.28
C PRO A 168 -2.97 3.66 -11.85
N TYR A 169 -2.84 4.69 -11.02
CA TYR A 169 -1.56 5.25 -10.63
C TYR A 169 -0.97 4.51 -9.41
N VAL A 170 0.35 4.35 -9.43
CA VAL A 170 1.16 3.81 -8.35
C VAL A 170 2.31 4.77 -8.04
N ALA A 171 2.81 4.71 -6.82
CA ALA A 171 3.97 5.46 -6.39
C ALA A 171 5.25 4.90 -7.02
N LEU A 172 6.19 5.79 -7.28
CA LEU A 172 7.58 5.49 -7.62
C LEU A 172 8.45 5.65 -6.37
N ARG A 173 9.56 4.91 -6.32
CA ARG A 173 10.64 5.23 -5.39
C ARG A 173 11.30 6.56 -5.74
N VAL A 174 12.04 7.11 -4.80
CA VAL A 174 12.88 8.30 -5.00
C VAL A 174 14.32 7.92 -4.68
N ASP A 175 15.15 7.81 -5.70
CA ASP A 175 16.54 7.34 -5.60
C ASP A 175 16.64 6.01 -4.81
N GLY A 176 15.70 5.09 -5.07
CA GLY A 176 15.61 3.79 -4.41
C GLY A 176 14.87 3.78 -3.06
N LEU A 177 14.42 4.93 -2.55
CA LEU A 177 13.71 5.05 -1.27
C LEU A 177 12.19 5.02 -1.44
N SER A 178 11.50 4.27 -0.59
CA SER A 178 10.04 4.28 -0.45
C SER A 178 9.57 5.17 0.71
N ALA A 179 8.29 5.53 0.74
CA ALA A 179 7.75 6.50 1.69
C ALA A 179 7.89 6.08 3.18
N ASP A 180 8.07 4.79 3.45
CA ASP A 180 8.35 4.23 4.78
C ASP A 180 9.83 4.23 5.17
N ASP A 181 10.75 4.52 4.25
CA ASP A 181 12.20 4.57 4.54
C ASP A 181 12.55 5.78 5.41
N GLU A 182 13.47 5.60 6.37
CA GLU A 182 13.88 6.65 7.31
C GLU A 182 14.39 7.92 6.63
N ALA A 183 15.11 7.76 5.52
CA ALA A 183 15.72 8.85 4.77
C ALA A 183 14.83 9.38 3.63
N TYR A 184 13.54 9.02 3.58
CA TYR A 184 12.67 9.41 2.47
C TYR A 184 12.54 10.95 2.35
N PRO A 185 12.87 11.57 1.20
CA PRO A 185 13.14 13.01 1.13
C PRO A 185 11.91 13.88 0.85
N LEU A 186 10.79 13.31 0.37
CA LEU A 186 9.63 14.08 -0.10
C LEU A 186 8.53 14.18 0.97
N VAL A 187 8.82 14.93 2.03
CA VAL A 187 7.86 15.21 3.11
C VAL A 187 7.46 16.68 3.08
N ARG A 188 6.17 16.97 2.98
CA ARG A 188 5.65 18.35 3.05
C ARG A 188 5.23 18.65 4.49
N LEU A 189 5.86 19.65 5.10
CA LEU A 189 5.49 20.16 6.42
C LEU A 189 4.81 21.53 6.26
N VAL A 190 3.73 21.77 7.00
CA VAL A 190 3.14 23.10 7.14
C VAL A 190 3.19 23.45 8.61
N GLU A 191 3.78 24.59 8.94
CA GLU A 191 3.96 25.03 10.33
C GLU A 191 3.28 26.40 10.53
N ALA A 192 2.77 26.62 11.73
CA ALA A 192 2.26 27.92 12.15
C ALA A 192 3.10 28.46 13.30
N ARG A 193 3.23 29.78 13.35
CA ARG A 193 3.82 30.50 14.47
C ARG A 193 2.78 31.44 15.05
N LEU A 194 2.64 31.41 16.37
CA LEU A 194 1.86 32.36 17.12
C LEU A 194 2.84 33.30 17.81
N GLY A 195 2.75 34.60 17.53
CA GLY A 195 3.65 35.59 18.07
C GLY A 195 2.95 36.88 18.48
N VAL A 196 3.75 37.79 19.05
CA VAL A 196 3.31 39.08 19.56
C VAL A 196 3.97 40.18 18.71
N ALA A 197 3.16 41.03 18.09
CA ALA A 197 3.57 41.88 16.97
C ALA A 197 4.18 43.23 17.36
N GLU A 198 3.99 43.73 18.59
CA GLU A 198 4.36 45.10 18.93
C GLU A 198 5.75 45.27 19.54
N GLU A 199 6.57 46.12 18.91
CA GLU A 199 7.63 46.86 19.59
C GLU A 199 7.00 47.97 20.45
N GLY A 200 7.14 47.88 21.78
CA GLY A 200 6.63 48.90 22.72
C GLY A 200 5.85 48.36 23.92
N LEU A 201 5.58 47.04 23.96
CA LEU A 201 4.91 46.40 25.09
C LEU A 201 5.73 46.47 26.37
N THR A 202 5.04 46.70 27.50
CA THR A 202 5.66 46.49 28.82
C THR A 202 6.05 45.02 29.00
N GLU A 203 7.11 44.76 29.73
CA GLU A 203 7.63 43.40 30.00
C GLU A 203 6.53 42.44 30.52
N LYS A 204 5.62 42.96 31.35
CA LYS A 204 4.46 42.23 31.87
C LYS A 204 3.40 41.91 30.79
N ALA A 205 3.17 42.82 29.85
CA ALA A 205 2.22 42.61 28.75
C ALA A 205 2.78 41.58 27.74
N ARG A 206 4.09 41.66 27.46
CA ARG A 206 4.80 40.70 26.62
C ARG A 206 4.76 39.28 27.19
N ALA A 207 5.14 39.10 28.46
CA ALA A 207 5.09 37.78 29.10
C ALA A 207 3.68 37.16 29.13
N LYS A 208 2.64 38.01 29.25
CA LYS A 208 1.24 37.57 29.20
C LYS A 208 0.83 37.11 27.80
N ALA A 209 1.22 37.86 26.78
CA ALA A 209 0.92 37.54 25.39
C ALA A 209 1.65 36.26 24.95
N GLU A 210 2.91 36.07 25.36
CA GLU A 210 3.68 34.83 25.17
C GLU A 210 3.01 33.63 25.86
N THR A 211 2.51 33.81 27.09
CA THR A 211 1.75 32.76 27.81
C THR A 211 0.46 32.37 27.07
N LEU A 212 -0.29 33.36 26.56
CA LEU A 212 -1.52 33.11 25.80
C LEU A 212 -1.25 32.43 24.46
N ALA A 213 -0.19 32.82 23.76
CA ALA A 213 0.26 32.18 22.52
C ALA A 213 0.61 30.71 22.75
N GLY A 214 1.35 30.39 23.83
CA GLY A 214 1.66 29.00 24.19
C GLY A 214 0.43 28.16 24.53
N GLN A 215 -0.53 28.73 25.27
CA GLN A 215 -1.80 28.05 25.60
C GLN A 215 -2.66 27.78 24.35
N LEU A 216 -2.71 28.75 23.44
CA LEU A 216 -3.45 28.64 22.18
C LEU A 216 -2.79 27.61 21.25
N ALA A 217 -1.46 27.62 21.12
CA ALA A 217 -0.71 26.62 20.35
C ALA A 217 -0.97 25.19 20.89
N ALA A 218 -0.93 25.00 22.22
CA ALA A 218 -1.24 23.72 22.83
C ALA A 218 -2.68 23.25 22.55
N LYS A 219 -3.66 24.15 22.64
CA LYS A 219 -5.07 23.83 22.32
C LYS A 219 -5.30 23.55 20.83
N LEU A 220 -4.65 24.29 19.94
CA LEU A 220 -4.67 24.04 18.50
C LEU A 220 -4.06 22.68 18.17
N GLY A 221 -2.95 22.31 18.79
CA GLY A 221 -2.35 20.98 18.64
C GLY A 221 -3.33 19.86 19.01
N VAL A 222 -4.03 19.98 20.15
CA VAL A 222 -5.06 19.02 20.56
C VAL A 222 -6.26 19.01 19.61
N ALA A 223 -6.73 20.18 19.16
CA ALA A 223 -7.87 20.28 18.25
C ALA A 223 -7.58 19.72 16.85
N LEU A 224 -6.40 19.98 16.30
CA LEU A 224 -5.95 19.47 15.00
C LEU A 224 -5.75 17.95 15.01
N ALA A 225 -5.30 17.39 16.14
CA ALA A 225 -5.20 15.94 16.32
C ALA A 225 -6.56 15.24 16.36
N ALA A 226 -7.65 15.96 16.66
CA ALA A 226 -9.00 15.41 16.77
C ALA A 226 -9.83 15.49 15.45
N VAL A 227 -9.25 16.00 14.36
CA VAL A 227 -9.92 16.11 13.06
C VAL A 227 -9.98 14.74 12.37
N ALA A 228 -11.06 14.48 11.62
CA ALA A 228 -11.34 13.19 10.94
C ALA A 228 -10.29 12.72 9.92
N ASN A 229 -9.25 13.50 9.68
CA ASN A 229 -7.97 13.08 9.10
C ASN A 229 -6.92 13.98 9.74
N PRO A 230 -6.01 13.45 10.57
CA PRO A 230 -5.03 14.29 11.24
C PRO A 230 -4.16 14.92 10.16
N LEU A 231 -4.08 16.25 10.17
CA LEU A 231 -3.24 16.99 9.23
C LEU A 231 -1.77 16.63 9.42
N VAL A 232 -1.37 16.32 10.65
CA VAL A 232 -0.09 15.71 10.97
C VAL A 232 -0.26 14.20 10.91
N GLU A 233 0.05 13.63 9.76
CA GLU A 233 -0.01 12.19 9.57
C GLU A 233 1.17 11.50 10.29
N PRO A 234 1.01 10.26 10.79
CA PRO A 234 2.14 9.44 11.24
C PRO A 234 2.87 8.85 10.03
N LYS A 235 4.13 8.47 10.21
CA LYS A 235 4.93 7.92 9.11
C LYS A 235 4.23 6.70 8.50
N PRO A 236 4.11 6.62 7.16
CA PRO A 236 3.53 5.47 6.50
C PRO A 236 4.30 4.21 6.88
N GLU A 237 3.55 3.15 7.19
CA GLU A 237 4.07 1.79 7.25
C GLU A 237 3.59 1.06 6.00
N ILE A 238 4.52 0.62 5.15
CA ILE A 238 4.20 -0.11 3.92
C ILE A 238 4.36 -1.61 4.18
N LEU A 239 3.29 -2.39 4.02
CA LEU A 239 3.36 -3.85 4.00
C LEU A 239 3.85 -4.33 2.63
N TRP A 240 4.99 -5.01 2.60
CA TRP A 240 5.58 -5.53 1.37
C TRP A 240 5.21 -7.00 1.15
N LEU A 241 4.38 -7.27 0.15
CA LEU A 241 4.06 -8.62 -0.32
C LEU A 241 4.97 -8.99 -1.50
N ALA A 242 5.62 -10.16 -1.44
CA ALA A 242 6.28 -10.76 -2.59
C ALA A 242 5.53 -12.00 -3.10
N SER A 243 5.49 -12.16 -4.41
CA SER A 243 4.95 -13.36 -5.04
C SER A 243 5.70 -13.70 -6.31
N ALA A 244 5.80 -14.98 -6.61
CA ALA A 244 6.31 -15.49 -7.86
C ALA A 244 5.38 -16.60 -8.38
N GLY A 245 5.57 -16.99 -9.64
CA GLY A 245 4.75 -18.00 -10.29
C GLY A 245 5.07 -19.43 -9.84
N ASP A 246 5.01 -20.35 -10.80
CA ASP A 246 5.06 -21.79 -10.56
C ASP A 246 6.41 -22.26 -9.99
N LEU A 247 6.38 -22.88 -8.81
CA LEU A 247 7.52 -23.45 -8.11
C LEU A 247 7.44 -24.98 -8.13
N MET A 248 8.16 -25.58 -9.06
CA MET A 248 8.32 -27.02 -9.23
C MET A 248 9.73 -27.43 -8.79
N LEU A 249 9.82 -28.18 -7.68
CA LEU A 249 11.07 -28.56 -7.02
C LEU A 249 11.60 -29.96 -7.40
N ASP A 250 11.02 -30.61 -8.40
CA ASP A 250 11.54 -31.87 -8.93
C ASP A 250 12.75 -31.59 -9.85
N ARG A 251 13.29 -32.64 -10.49
CA ARG A 251 14.34 -32.54 -11.52
C ARG A 251 15.59 -31.78 -11.05
N GLY A 252 15.98 -31.93 -9.78
CA GLY A 252 17.21 -31.36 -9.22
C GLY A 252 17.03 -30.08 -8.40
N ALA A 253 15.89 -29.39 -8.51
CA ALA A 253 15.68 -28.10 -7.82
C ALA A 253 15.58 -28.27 -6.30
N GLY A 254 14.83 -29.26 -5.83
CA GLY A 254 14.71 -29.59 -4.41
C GLY A 254 16.03 -30.03 -3.78
N GLU A 255 16.86 -30.78 -4.51
CA GLU A 255 18.18 -31.17 -4.04
C GLU A 255 19.12 -29.96 -3.88
N ILE A 256 19.09 -29.01 -4.82
CA ILE A 256 19.84 -27.75 -4.73
C ILE A 256 19.36 -26.96 -3.51
N LEU A 257 18.05 -26.78 -3.35
CA LEU A 257 17.49 -26.06 -2.21
C LEU A 257 17.95 -26.66 -0.87
N LEU A 258 17.92 -27.99 -0.75
CA LEU A 258 18.29 -28.68 0.49
C LEU A 258 19.78 -28.67 0.79
N ARG A 259 20.63 -28.71 -0.24
CA ARG A 259 22.09 -28.84 -0.07
C ARG A 259 22.82 -27.50 -0.10
N GLU A 260 22.39 -26.61 -0.96
CA GLU A 260 23.07 -25.36 -1.31
C GLU A 260 22.29 -24.13 -0.82
N GLY A 261 21.03 -24.28 -0.44
CA GLY A 261 20.19 -23.21 0.11
C GLY A 261 19.51 -22.33 -0.96
N PRO A 262 18.65 -21.39 -0.53
CA PRO A 262 17.84 -20.57 -1.43
C PRO A 262 18.65 -19.66 -2.35
N GLU A 263 19.77 -19.10 -1.89
CA GLU A 263 20.62 -18.24 -2.73
C GLU A 263 21.16 -18.97 -3.98
N SER A 264 21.36 -20.29 -3.87
CA SER A 264 21.88 -21.10 -4.98
C SER A 264 20.81 -21.52 -5.99
N LEU A 265 19.53 -21.47 -5.57
CA LEU A 265 18.38 -21.79 -6.40
C LEU A 265 17.74 -20.53 -7.00
N PHE A 266 17.48 -19.53 -6.15
CA PHE A 266 16.74 -18.31 -6.46
C PHE A 266 17.63 -17.10 -6.79
N PHE A 267 18.93 -17.16 -6.47
CA PHE A 267 19.88 -16.05 -6.66
C PHE A 267 19.32 -14.72 -6.10
N GLY A 268 19.34 -13.65 -6.89
CA GLY A 268 18.87 -12.32 -6.47
C GLY A 268 17.40 -12.28 -6.05
N ALA A 269 16.57 -13.24 -6.49
CA ALA A 269 15.19 -13.35 -6.05
C ALA A 269 15.07 -13.79 -4.58
N ALA A 270 16.05 -14.54 -4.05
CA ALA A 270 16.05 -14.95 -2.64
C ALA A 270 15.96 -13.74 -1.70
N LYS A 271 16.77 -12.71 -1.98
CA LYS A 271 16.80 -11.49 -1.18
C LYS A 271 15.48 -10.73 -1.22
N ILE A 272 14.81 -10.68 -2.37
CA ILE A 272 13.51 -9.99 -2.49
C ILE A 272 12.42 -10.72 -1.69
N LEU A 273 12.44 -12.06 -1.69
CA LEU A 273 11.53 -12.86 -0.87
C LEU A 273 11.82 -12.72 0.63
N GLU A 274 13.09 -12.68 1.01
CA GLU A 274 13.52 -12.53 2.42
C GLU A 274 13.19 -11.14 3.00
N GLU A 275 13.33 -10.08 2.21
CA GLU A 275 13.04 -8.70 2.63
C GLU A 275 11.54 -8.38 2.65
N ALA A 276 10.71 -9.22 2.02
CA ALA A 276 9.26 -9.04 2.04
C ALA A 276 8.69 -9.28 3.43
N ASP A 277 7.61 -8.57 3.75
CA ASP A 277 6.85 -8.82 4.97
C ASP A 277 6.08 -10.13 4.92
N LEU A 278 5.66 -10.51 3.71
CA LEU A 278 4.90 -11.70 3.40
C LEU A 278 5.32 -12.22 2.02
N ALA A 279 5.66 -13.50 1.88
CA ALA A 279 5.89 -14.12 0.57
C ALA A 279 5.04 -15.37 0.33
N ILE A 280 4.38 -15.44 -0.84
CA ILE A 280 3.48 -16.54 -1.22
C ILE A 280 3.77 -16.98 -2.66
N VAL A 281 3.80 -18.28 -2.91
CA VAL A 281 4.08 -18.85 -4.25
C VAL A 281 3.18 -20.05 -4.55
N ASN A 282 3.07 -20.45 -5.83
CA ASN A 282 2.42 -21.70 -6.20
C ASN A 282 3.39 -22.89 -6.08
N LEU A 283 3.15 -23.82 -5.15
CA LEU A 283 3.98 -25.02 -5.00
C LEU A 283 3.38 -26.16 -5.83
N GLU A 284 3.96 -26.39 -7.01
CA GLU A 284 3.36 -27.20 -8.06
C GLU A 284 3.83 -28.65 -8.04
N GLY A 285 3.38 -29.39 -7.02
CA GLY A 285 3.66 -30.82 -6.88
C GLY A 285 3.38 -31.35 -5.48
N ALA A 286 3.51 -32.67 -5.30
CA ALA A 286 3.29 -33.32 -4.02
C ALA A 286 4.56 -33.34 -3.16
N VAL A 287 4.46 -32.97 -1.88
CA VAL A 287 5.54 -33.12 -0.89
C VAL A 287 5.32 -34.45 -0.17
N SER A 288 5.99 -35.51 -0.62
CA SER A 288 5.84 -36.85 -0.04
C SER A 288 7.01 -37.77 -0.44
N SER A 289 7.21 -38.84 0.34
CA SER A 289 8.07 -39.98 -0.04
C SER A 289 7.26 -41.23 -0.43
N ARG A 290 5.92 -41.13 -0.38
CA ARG A 290 4.96 -42.24 -0.54
C ARG A 290 3.99 -41.94 -1.69
N GLY A 291 2.93 -42.73 -1.80
CA GLY A 291 1.92 -42.61 -2.84
C GLY A 291 2.21 -43.45 -4.09
N TYR A 292 1.26 -43.44 -5.02
CA TYR A 292 1.36 -44.13 -6.31
C TYR A 292 1.29 -43.09 -7.42
N ARG A 293 2.06 -43.29 -8.49
CA ARG A 293 2.08 -42.37 -9.62
C ARG A 293 0.73 -42.42 -10.36
N GLU A 294 0.03 -41.29 -10.40
CA GLU A 294 -1.20 -41.14 -11.19
C GLU A 294 -0.91 -41.23 -12.69
N GLU A 295 -1.89 -41.69 -13.48
CA GLU A 295 -1.82 -41.74 -14.95
C GLU A 295 -1.96 -40.34 -15.55
N LYS A 296 -0.89 -39.56 -15.46
CA LYS A 296 -0.79 -38.17 -15.91
C LYS A 296 0.35 -37.97 -16.90
N THR A 297 0.30 -36.84 -17.61
CA THR A 297 1.35 -36.47 -18.58
C THR A 297 2.69 -36.22 -17.86
N TYR A 298 2.62 -35.50 -16.74
CA TYR A 298 3.75 -35.23 -15.86
C TYR A 298 3.36 -35.53 -14.42
N ASN A 299 4.34 -35.95 -13.62
CA ASN A 299 4.18 -36.20 -12.20
C ASN A 299 5.38 -35.61 -11.46
N PHE A 300 5.13 -34.75 -10.48
CA PHE A 300 6.14 -34.10 -9.66
C PHE A 300 6.00 -34.52 -8.19
N ARG A 301 7.11 -34.90 -7.57
CA ARG A 301 7.14 -35.19 -6.14
C ARG A 301 8.43 -34.73 -5.49
N PHE A 302 8.28 -33.98 -4.43
CA PHE A 302 9.37 -33.37 -3.69
C PHE A 302 9.60 -34.12 -2.38
N SER A 303 10.86 -34.24 -1.96
CA SER A 303 11.17 -34.90 -0.68
C SER A 303 10.61 -34.06 0.50
N PRO A 304 10.04 -34.68 1.55
CA PRO A 304 9.43 -33.95 2.66
C PRO A 304 10.26 -32.81 3.30
N PRO A 305 11.59 -32.93 3.46
CA PRO A 305 12.42 -31.85 3.98
C PRO A 305 12.34 -30.51 3.22
N VAL A 306 11.91 -30.50 1.95
CA VAL A 306 11.81 -29.25 1.17
C VAL A 306 10.84 -28.25 1.76
N ALA A 307 9.77 -28.69 2.45
CA ALA A 307 8.81 -27.77 3.07
C ALA A 307 9.48 -26.88 4.13
N GLY A 308 10.33 -27.46 4.97
CA GLY A 308 11.12 -26.70 5.95
C GLY A 308 12.17 -25.80 5.31
N ALA A 309 12.74 -26.19 4.15
CA ALA A 309 13.68 -25.36 3.41
C ALA A 309 12.99 -24.15 2.75
N LEU A 310 11.79 -24.33 2.21
CA LEU A 310 10.98 -23.23 1.68
C LEU A 310 10.64 -22.20 2.76
N LYS A 311 10.19 -22.65 3.94
CA LYS A 311 9.91 -21.72 5.05
C LYS A 311 11.15 -20.91 5.46
N LYS A 312 12.32 -21.55 5.49
CA LYS A 312 13.60 -20.88 5.76
C LYS A 312 14.07 -19.94 4.64
N SER A 313 13.44 -20.02 3.47
CA SER A 313 13.76 -19.18 2.31
C SER A 313 12.92 -17.91 2.25
N GLY A 314 12.17 -17.61 3.32
CA GLY A 314 11.27 -16.44 3.40
C GLY A 314 9.86 -16.68 2.87
N ILE A 315 9.52 -17.89 2.40
CA ILE A 315 8.16 -18.20 1.94
C ILE A 315 7.27 -18.50 3.13
N ASP A 316 6.12 -17.82 3.21
CA ASP A 316 5.20 -17.92 4.33
C ASP A 316 4.02 -18.84 4.06
N ALA A 317 3.50 -18.84 2.84
CA ALA A 317 2.41 -19.69 2.43
C ALA A 317 2.58 -20.18 0.99
N VAL A 318 1.89 -21.27 0.65
CA VAL A 318 1.90 -21.87 -0.68
C VAL A 318 0.49 -22.14 -1.17
N LEU A 319 0.25 -21.85 -2.44
CA LEU A 319 -0.91 -22.35 -3.16
C LEU A 319 -0.70 -23.84 -3.47
N LEU A 320 -1.67 -24.66 -3.05
CA LEU A 320 -1.72 -26.09 -3.35
C LEU A 320 -2.90 -26.47 -4.24
N ALA A 321 -3.81 -25.54 -4.55
CA ALA A 321 -4.93 -25.75 -5.46
C ALA A 321 -4.49 -25.78 -6.93
N ASN A 322 -3.55 -26.66 -7.26
CA ASN A 322 -3.01 -26.82 -8.61
C ASN A 322 -3.21 -28.26 -9.12
N ASN A 323 -2.96 -28.46 -10.40
CA ASN A 323 -3.12 -29.75 -11.08
C ASN A 323 -2.11 -30.80 -10.58
N HIS A 324 -0.97 -30.41 -10.02
CA HIS A 324 0.14 -31.31 -9.69
C HIS A 324 0.18 -31.82 -8.24
N VAL A 325 -0.60 -31.25 -7.32
CA VAL A 325 -0.60 -31.68 -5.90
C VAL A 325 -1.06 -33.14 -5.70
N PHE A 326 -1.76 -33.71 -6.68
CA PHE A 326 -2.25 -35.09 -6.67
C PHE A 326 -1.46 -36.06 -7.54
N ASP A 327 -0.30 -35.66 -8.08
CA ASP A 327 0.48 -36.49 -9.02
C ASP A 327 0.88 -37.86 -8.48
N TRP A 328 0.91 -38.02 -7.15
CA TRP A 328 1.25 -39.26 -6.45
C TRP A 328 0.09 -39.81 -5.62
N GLY A 329 -1.15 -39.46 -6.01
CA GLY A 329 -2.39 -39.97 -5.46
C GLY A 329 -2.77 -39.38 -4.10
N PRO A 330 -3.92 -39.78 -3.54
CA PRO A 330 -4.48 -39.18 -2.32
C PRO A 330 -3.59 -39.30 -1.08
N GLN A 331 -2.78 -40.36 -0.98
CA GLN A 331 -1.84 -40.50 0.13
C GLN A 331 -0.77 -39.41 0.08
N ALA A 332 -0.19 -39.13 -1.09
CA ALA A 332 0.83 -38.10 -1.22
C ALA A 332 0.25 -36.69 -1.03
N PHE A 333 -1.01 -36.46 -1.41
CA PHE A 333 -1.72 -35.21 -1.12
C PHE A 333 -1.87 -34.97 0.40
N LEU A 334 -2.31 -35.99 1.15
CA LEU A 334 -2.42 -35.87 2.61
C LEU A 334 -1.06 -35.65 3.27
N ASP A 335 -0.03 -36.37 2.81
CA ASP A 335 1.36 -36.13 3.24
C ASP A 335 1.81 -34.70 2.94
N THR A 336 1.37 -34.13 1.81
CA THR A 336 1.69 -32.75 1.43
C THR A 336 1.09 -31.77 2.42
N LEU A 337 -0.20 -31.91 2.75
CA LEU A 337 -0.85 -31.08 3.77
C LEU A 337 -0.14 -31.17 5.13
N GLU A 338 0.22 -32.39 5.54
CA GLU A 338 0.92 -32.64 6.80
C GLU A 338 2.31 -32.00 6.81
N HIS A 339 3.14 -32.24 5.79
CA HIS A 339 4.51 -31.75 5.74
C HIS A 339 4.61 -30.24 5.56
N VAL A 340 3.73 -29.65 4.74
CA VAL A 340 3.66 -28.19 4.55
C VAL A 340 3.18 -27.52 5.84
N GLY A 341 2.11 -28.02 6.45
CA GLY A 341 1.59 -27.49 7.72
C GLY A 341 2.58 -27.65 8.88
N ALA A 342 3.23 -28.81 9.01
CA ALA A 342 4.24 -29.06 10.04
C ALA A 342 5.51 -28.19 9.89
N ALA A 343 5.81 -27.73 8.68
CA ALA A 343 6.88 -26.78 8.43
C ALA A 343 6.51 -25.32 8.78
N GLY A 344 5.24 -25.05 9.11
CA GLY A 344 4.74 -23.71 9.41
C GLY A 344 4.47 -22.85 8.18
N LEU A 345 4.25 -23.48 7.01
CA LEU A 345 3.78 -22.81 5.80
C LEU A 345 2.24 -22.75 5.82
N GLY A 346 1.69 -21.59 5.47
CA GLY A 346 0.27 -21.46 5.15
C GLY A 346 -0.10 -22.29 3.93
N ILE A 347 -1.31 -22.86 3.93
CA ILE A 347 -1.84 -23.67 2.83
C ILE A 347 -3.02 -22.93 2.24
N LEU A 348 -2.98 -22.67 0.93
CA LEU A 348 -4.07 -22.01 0.22
C LEU A 348 -4.79 -23.00 -0.70
N GLY A 349 -6.11 -23.06 -0.60
CA GLY A 349 -6.97 -23.74 -1.56
C GLY A 349 -6.95 -25.28 -1.48
N ALA A 350 -6.45 -25.87 -0.40
CA ALA A 350 -6.44 -27.32 -0.21
C ALA A 350 -6.68 -27.67 1.26
N GLY A 351 -7.37 -28.77 1.53
CA GLY A 351 -7.69 -29.14 2.91
C GLY A 351 -8.34 -30.52 3.07
N PRO A 352 -8.63 -30.91 4.32
CA PRO A 352 -9.34 -32.15 4.64
C PRO A 352 -10.80 -32.19 4.17
N ASP A 353 -11.37 -31.04 3.85
CA ASP A 353 -12.72 -30.87 3.29
C ASP A 353 -12.84 -29.53 2.56
N ARG A 354 -13.99 -29.30 1.92
CA ARG A 354 -14.29 -28.08 1.16
C ARG A 354 -14.26 -26.81 2.00
N GLY A 355 -14.68 -26.86 3.27
CA GLY A 355 -14.68 -25.69 4.15
C GLY A 355 -13.26 -25.25 4.47
N ALA A 356 -12.40 -26.22 4.82
CA ALA A 356 -10.98 -25.96 5.05
C ALA A 356 -10.24 -25.50 3.78
N ALA A 357 -10.57 -26.07 2.61
CA ALA A 357 -9.99 -25.64 1.34
C ALA A 357 -10.44 -24.23 0.92
N ALA A 358 -11.65 -23.80 1.29
CA ALA A 358 -12.18 -22.46 1.01
C ALA A 358 -11.76 -21.40 2.05
N ALA A 359 -11.32 -21.82 3.24
CA ALA A 359 -10.90 -20.92 4.30
C ALA A 359 -9.60 -20.18 3.93
N PRO A 360 -9.45 -18.90 4.33
CA PRO A 360 -8.21 -18.20 4.13
C PRO A 360 -7.15 -18.68 5.13
N TRP A 361 -5.89 -18.63 4.70
CA TRP A 361 -4.80 -18.48 5.65
C TRP A 361 -4.70 -17.00 6.06
N VAL A 362 -4.56 -16.75 7.37
CA VAL A 362 -4.59 -15.40 7.94
C VAL A 362 -3.20 -15.01 8.42
N PHE A 363 -2.76 -13.82 8.03
CA PHE A 363 -1.48 -13.22 8.40
C PHE A 363 -1.70 -11.79 8.89
N GLN A 364 -1.02 -11.39 9.96
CA GLN A 364 -1.16 -10.04 10.54
C GLN A 364 0.20 -9.38 10.69
N LYS A 365 0.35 -8.18 10.13
CA LYS A 365 1.55 -7.35 10.27
C LYS A 365 1.23 -5.90 9.92
N LYS A 366 1.91 -4.92 10.57
CA LYS A 366 1.73 -3.48 10.32
C LYS A 366 0.25 -3.02 10.40
N GLY A 367 -0.50 -3.59 11.35
CA GLY A 367 -1.92 -3.28 11.54
C GLY A 367 -2.88 -3.81 10.45
N ILE A 368 -2.40 -4.60 9.50
CA ILE A 368 -3.17 -5.17 8.40
C ILE A 368 -3.39 -6.67 8.64
N THR A 369 -4.63 -7.12 8.50
CA THR A 369 -4.99 -8.55 8.48
C THR A 369 -5.13 -9.02 7.04
N VAL A 370 -4.13 -9.75 6.53
CA VAL A 370 -4.18 -10.37 5.21
C VAL A 370 -4.92 -11.71 5.30
N ARG A 371 -5.94 -11.88 4.46
CA ARG A 371 -6.66 -13.15 4.24
C ARG A 371 -6.28 -13.68 2.87
N ALA A 372 -5.41 -14.68 2.82
CA ALA A 372 -4.96 -15.29 1.57
C ALA A 372 -5.79 -16.53 1.25
N PHE A 373 -6.31 -16.62 0.03
CA PHE A 373 -7.16 -17.70 -0.46
C PHE A 373 -6.50 -18.39 -1.67
N GLY A 374 -6.91 -19.63 -1.95
CA GLY A 374 -6.43 -20.38 -3.10
C GLY A 374 -7.56 -21.08 -3.85
N ILE A 375 -7.49 -21.12 -5.18
CA ILE A 375 -8.44 -21.86 -6.03
C ILE A 375 -7.76 -22.34 -7.32
N GLY A 376 -8.15 -23.52 -7.79
CA GLY A 376 -7.68 -24.10 -9.05
C GLY A 376 -8.79 -24.22 -10.09
N SER A 377 -8.54 -23.87 -11.35
CA SER A 377 -9.49 -24.08 -12.45
C SER A 377 -8.77 -24.22 -13.79
N PHE A 378 -8.36 -25.44 -14.09
CA PHE A 378 -7.58 -25.80 -15.27
C PHE A 378 -8.30 -26.88 -16.10
N PRO A 379 -8.06 -26.96 -17.41
CA PRO A 379 -8.69 -27.93 -18.29
C PRO A 379 -8.26 -29.38 -17.93
N PRO A 380 -9.08 -30.39 -18.28
CA PRO A 380 -8.63 -31.78 -18.20
C PRO A 380 -7.37 -32.01 -19.04
N GLU A 381 -6.43 -32.79 -18.53
CA GLU A 381 -5.21 -33.14 -19.23
C GLU A 381 -5.50 -34.02 -20.46
N ARG A 382 -4.55 -34.02 -21.41
CA ARG A 382 -4.60 -34.90 -22.59
C ARG A 382 -4.64 -36.40 -22.24
N SER A 383 -4.16 -36.78 -21.06
CA SER A 383 -4.26 -38.12 -20.49
C SER A 383 -5.70 -38.53 -20.12
N GLY A 384 -6.63 -37.57 -20.06
CA GLY A 384 -7.98 -37.75 -19.52
C GLY A 384 -8.07 -37.59 -18.01
N TRP A 385 -6.95 -37.22 -17.34
CA TRP A 385 -6.96 -36.81 -15.95
C TRP A 385 -7.65 -35.45 -15.78
N SER A 386 -8.40 -35.26 -14.70
CA SER A 386 -9.11 -34.01 -14.44
C SER A 386 -9.05 -33.66 -12.96
N GLY A 387 -8.65 -32.41 -12.66
CA GLY A 387 -8.60 -31.89 -11.29
C GLY A 387 -9.96 -31.85 -10.59
N ALA A 388 -11.07 -31.84 -11.33
CA ALA A 388 -12.42 -31.93 -10.76
C ALA A 388 -12.64 -33.23 -9.96
N ARG A 389 -11.90 -34.31 -10.27
CA ARG A 389 -11.94 -35.56 -9.50
C ARG A 389 -11.31 -35.43 -8.11
N MET A 390 -10.50 -34.40 -7.93
CA MET A 390 -9.74 -34.12 -6.71
C MET A 390 -10.31 -32.93 -5.93
N ALA A 391 -11.51 -32.46 -6.33
CA ALA A 391 -12.20 -31.38 -5.66
C ALA A 391 -12.55 -31.78 -4.22
N ALA A 392 -12.27 -30.88 -3.28
CA ALA A 392 -12.65 -31.06 -1.89
C ALA A 392 -14.18 -31.15 -1.77
N GLY A 393 -14.65 -32.15 -1.03
CA GLY A 393 -16.06 -32.37 -0.76
C GLY A 393 -16.39 -32.18 0.72
N GLU A 394 -17.62 -32.50 1.10
CA GLU A 394 -17.98 -32.63 2.52
C GLU A 394 -17.24 -33.85 3.11
N GLY A 395 -16.34 -33.61 4.08
CA GLY A 395 -15.50 -34.64 4.68
C GLY A 395 -14.54 -35.37 3.71
N THR A 396 -14.38 -34.84 2.50
CA THR A 396 -13.52 -35.43 1.46
C THR A 396 -12.33 -34.50 1.20
N PRO A 397 -11.10 -34.93 1.49
CA PRO A 397 -9.91 -34.11 1.27
C PRO A 397 -9.71 -33.80 -0.21
N GLY A 398 -9.26 -32.58 -0.50
CA GLY A 398 -9.05 -32.15 -1.87
C GLY A 398 -8.63 -30.70 -2.01
N ILE A 399 -8.61 -30.24 -3.27
CA ILE A 399 -8.39 -28.84 -3.62
C ILE A 399 -9.71 -28.11 -3.82
N LEU A 400 -9.72 -26.81 -3.59
CA LEU A 400 -10.81 -25.94 -4.00
C LEU A 400 -10.75 -25.77 -5.51
N HIS A 401 -11.63 -26.46 -6.22
CA HIS A 401 -11.68 -26.45 -7.67
C HIS A 401 -12.83 -25.57 -8.17
N GLY A 402 -12.59 -24.73 -9.18
CA GLY A 402 -13.55 -23.76 -9.73
C GLY A 402 -14.86 -24.40 -10.16
N TYR A 403 -14.80 -25.57 -10.81
CA TYR A 403 -15.99 -26.39 -11.04
C TYR A 403 -16.59 -26.92 -9.73
N GLY A 404 -17.66 -26.27 -9.27
CA GLY A 404 -18.52 -26.74 -8.17
C GLY A 404 -18.14 -26.27 -6.76
N SER A 405 -17.07 -25.46 -6.60
CA SER A 405 -16.64 -24.97 -5.28
C SER A 405 -16.31 -23.47 -5.22
N VAL A 406 -16.42 -22.74 -6.33
CA VAL A 406 -16.17 -21.29 -6.35
C VAL A 406 -17.18 -20.52 -5.49
N GLU A 407 -18.41 -21.02 -5.34
CA GLU A 407 -19.43 -20.42 -4.48
C GLU A 407 -18.96 -20.41 -3.03
N ALA A 408 -18.31 -21.48 -2.57
CA ALA A 408 -17.74 -21.53 -1.23
C ALA A 408 -16.65 -20.47 -1.02
N LEU A 409 -15.80 -20.21 -2.03
CA LEU A 409 -14.86 -19.10 -1.99
C LEU A 409 -15.58 -17.74 -1.89
N LYS A 410 -16.57 -17.51 -2.75
CA LYS A 410 -17.33 -16.25 -2.79
C LYS A 410 -18.09 -16.00 -1.49
N GLU A 411 -18.65 -17.04 -0.88
CA GLU A 411 -19.30 -16.97 0.44
C GLU A 411 -18.32 -16.52 1.53
N VAL A 412 -17.11 -17.09 1.58
CA VAL A 412 -16.13 -16.74 2.61
C VAL A 412 -15.49 -15.35 2.37
N LEU A 413 -15.30 -14.97 1.10
CA LEU A 413 -14.88 -13.61 0.74
C LEU A 413 -15.91 -12.57 1.20
N SER A 414 -17.18 -12.79 0.86
CA SER A 414 -18.28 -11.86 1.20
C SER A 414 -18.63 -11.84 2.68
N ALA A 415 -18.42 -12.92 3.44
CA ALA A 415 -18.67 -12.97 4.88
C ALA A 415 -17.80 -12.01 5.72
N GLY A 416 -16.72 -11.48 5.15
CA GLY A 416 -15.87 -10.46 5.78
C GLY A 416 -16.13 -9.02 5.30
N ALA A 417 -16.99 -8.85 4.29
CA ALA A 417 -17.36 -7.53 3.78
C ALA A 417 -18.58 -7.01 4.55
N ILE A 418 -18.30 -6.23 5.59
CA ILE A 418 -19.22 -5.32 6.31
C ILE A 418 -20.23 -5.99 7.25
N GLY A 419 -20.02 -5.79 8.56
CA GLY A 419 -21.04 -5.88 9.59
C GLY A 419 -20.62 -5.12 10.84
N GLU A 420 -21.28 -3.99 11.13
CA GLU A 420 -21.14 -3.19 12.36
C GLU A 420 -21.55 -3.96 13.65
N ASP A 421 -21.97 -5.22 13.54
CA ASP A 421 -22.57 -6.00 14.63
C ASP A 421 -21.71 -7.22 15.07
N ALA A 422 -20.41 -7.26 14.75
CA ALA A 422 -19.51 -8.17 15.46
C ALA A 422 -19.35 -7.68 16.91
N PRO A 423 -19.79 -8.44 17.94
CA PRO A 423 -19.76 -7.97 19.32
C PRO A 423 -18.31 -7.82 19.80
N GLY A 424 -17.79 -6.58 19.77
CA GLY A 424 -16.47 -6.26 20.29
C GLY A 424 -15.70 -5.12 19.59
N ILE A 425 -16.20 -4.51 18.51
CA ILE A 425 -15.45 -3.49 17.77
C ILE A 425 -16.02 -2.10 18.08
N LEU A 426 -15.26 -1.30 18.84
CA LEU A 426 -15.51 0.13 18.95
C LEU A 426 -15.17 0.80 17.62
N ALA A 427 -16.05 1.67 17.14
CA ALA A 427 -15.77 2.55 16.00
C ALA A 427 -14.51 3.38 16.31
N GLY A 428 -13.36 2.92 15.81
CA GLY A 428 -12.03 3.47 16.11
C GLY A 428 -10.87 2.56 15.70
N ASP A 429 -11.02 1.23 15.80
CA ASP A 429 -9.97 0.22 15.52
C ASP A 429 -10.52 -0.95 14.68
N ALA A 430 -11.09 -0.69 13.51
CA ALA A 430 -11.47 -1.79 12.61
C ALA A 430 -10.19 -2.42 12.02
N GLU A 431 -9.91 -3.69 12.33
CA GLU A 431 -8.89 -4.47 11.61
C GLU A 431 -9.17 -4.36 10.10
N GLN A 432 -8.25 -3.77 9.35
CA GLN A 432 -8.37 -3.68 7.91
C GLN A 432 -8.04 -5.04 7.30
N TYR A 433 -8.99 -5.62 6.56
CA TYR A 433 -8.78 -6.89 5.87
C TYR A 433 -8.30 -6.66 4.44
N LEU A 434 -7.21 -7.30 4.06
CA LEU A 434 -6.76 -7.39 2.67
C LEU A 434 -7.01 -8.82 2.16
N ASN A 435 -8.02 -9.00 1.30
CA ASN A 435 -8.36 -10.31 0.74
C ASN A 435 -7.55 -10.57 -0.54
N ILE A 436 -6.60 -11.50 -0.48
CA ILE A 436 -5.75 -11.85 -1.63
C ILE A 436 -6.12 -13.24 -2.13
N VAL A 437 -6.37 -13.39 -3.42
CA VAL A 437 -6.72 -14.67 -4.02
C VAL A 437 -5.63 -15.12 -4.99
N PHE A 438 -5.12 -16.32 -4.75
CA PHE A 438 -4.23 -17.04 -5.66
C PHE A 438 -5.06 -17.99 -6.52
N PHE A 439 -4.92 -17.88 -7.84
CA PHE A 439 -5.70 -18.66 -8.80
C PHE A 439 -4.76 -19.43 -9.73
N HIS A 440 -4.87 -20.75 -9.74
CA HIS A 440 -4.11 -21.61 -10.65
C HIS A 440 -5.02 -22.12 -11.76
N GLY A 441 -4.95 -21.55 -12.97
CA GLY A 441 -5.84 -21.96 -14.04
C GLY A 441 -5.74 -21.16 -15.34
N GLY A 442 -6.65 -21.48 -16.26
CA GLY A 442 -6.62 -21.00 -17.65
C GLY A 442 -5.95 -21.98 -18.61
N GLU A 443 -5.72 -21.54 -19.85
CA GLU A 443 -5.11 -22.40 -20.88
C GLU A 443 -3.58 -22.26 -20.90
N GLU A 444 -2.87 -23.38 -20.79
CA GLU A 444 -1.40 -23.42 -20.89
C GLU A 444 -0.88 -22.81 -22.21
N TRP A 445 0.31 -22.21 -22.14
CA TRP A 445 1.06 -21.69 -23.31
C TRP A 445 0.38 -20.52 -24.02
N THR A 446 -0.49 -19.79 -23.31
CA THR A 446 -1.14 -18.59 -23.80
C THR A 446 -0.61 -17.34 -23.09
N ASN A 447 -0.43 -16.26 -23.84
CA ASN A 447 0.02 -14.97 -23.29
C ASN A 447 -1.15 -14.03 -22.93
N ARG A 448 -2.39 -14.52 -23.01
CA ARG A 448 -3.59 -13.79 -22.61
C ARG A 448 -4.57 -14.77 -21.96
N PRO A 449 -5.26 -14.35 -20.89
CA PRO A 449 -6.29 -15.17 -20.28
C PRO A 449 -7.42 -15.43 -21.30
N ASP A 450 -7.96 -16.64 -21.28
CA ASP A 450 -9.18 -16.95 -22.01
C ASP A 450 -10.39 -16.24 -21.40
N ARG A 451 -11.52 -16.30 -22.10
CA ARG A 451 -12.75 -15.63 -21.67
C ARG A 451 -13.27 -16.14 -20.31
N ALA A 452 -13.23 -17.45 -20.08
CA ALA A 452 -13.75 -18.04 -18.85
C ALA A 452 -12.88 -17.63 -17.66
N THR A 453 -11.56 -17.66 -17.80
CA THR A 453 -10.61 -17.19 -16.79
C THR A 453 -10.86 -15.71 -16.44
N ARG A 454 -11.08 -14.87 -17.45
CA ARG A 454 -11.41 -13.45 -17.22
C ARG A 454 -12.74 -13.26 -16.48
N GLU A 455 -13.76 -14.02 -16.84
CA GLU A 455 -15.07 -14.02 -16.15
C GLU A 455 -14.90 -14.47 -14.68
N TRP A 456 -14.14 -15.53 -14.41
CA TRP A 456 -13.84 -16.01 -13.06
C TRP A 456 -13.16 -14.95 -12.18
N TYR A 457 -12.11 -14.31 -12.68
CA TYR A 457 -11.37 -13.31 -11.92
C TYR A 457 -12.25 -12.10 -11.61
N THR A 458 -13.02 -11.63 -12.59
CA THR A 458 -13.97 -10.52 -12.40
C THR A 458 -15.00 -10.85 -11.32
N ASP A 459 -15.53 -12.08 -11.34
CA ASP A 459 -16.48 -12.57 -10.35
C ASP A 459 -15.90 -12.70 -8.94
N ILE A 460 -14.61 -13.02 -8.82
CA ILE A 460 -13.91 -13.12 -7.54
C ILE A 460 -13.60 -11.72 -6.98
N ILE A 461 -13.19 -10.76 -7.83
CA ILE A 461 -13.07 -9.34 -7.43
C ILE A 461 -14.40 -8.84 -6.89
N ARG A 462 -15.50 -9.07 -7.62
CA ARG A 462 -16.86 -8.67 -7.19
C ARG A 462 -17.31 -9.32 -5.89
N ALA A 463 -16.78 -10.49 -5.55
CA ALA A 463 -17.09 -11.17 -4.30
C ALA A 463 -16.31 -10.61 -3.10
N GLY A 464 -15.38 -9.68 -3.31
CA GLY A 464 -14.63 -8.99 -2.25
C GLY A 464 -13.12 -9.28 -2.23
N ALA A 465 -12.54 -9.80 -3.31
CA ALA A 465 -11.10 -9.91 -3.42
C ALA A 465 -10.46 -8.54 -3.74
N ASP A 466 -9.38 -8.21 -3.03
CA ASP A 466 -8.61 -6.98 -3.19
C ASP A 466 -7.39 -7.14 -4.09
N LEU A 467 -6.96 -8.38 -4.34
CA LEU A 467 -5.86 -8.73 -5.23
C LEU A 467 -6.07 -10.13 -5.78
N LEU A 468 -5.82 -10.31 -7.08
CA LEU A 468 -5.75 -11.63 -7.72
C LEU A 468 -4.38 -11.86 -8.34
N ILE A 469 -3.78 -13.01 -8.01
CA ILE A 469 -2.51 -13.46 -8.59
C ILE A 469 -2.71 -14.82 -9.25
N GLY A 470 -2.45 -14.85 -10.56
CA GLY A 470 -2.58 -16.04 -11.39
C GLY A 470 -1.30 -16.85 -11.57
N SER A 471 -1.48 -18.13 -11.83
CA SER A 471 -0.47 -19.14 -12.19
C SER A 471 -1.11 -20.22 -13.07
N HIS A 472 -0.34 -21.21 -13.56
CA HIS A 472 -0.74 -22.31 -14.49
C HIS A 472 -0.38 -22.14 -15.96
N PRO A 473 -0.57 -20.99 -16.64
CA PRO A 473 -0.27 -20.91 -18.07
C PRO A 473 1.20 -21.17 -18.44
N HIS A 474 2.10 -21.21 -17.45
CA HIS A 474 3.56 -21.28 -17.59
C HIS A 474 4.17 -20.13 -18.41
N ILE A 475 3.38 -19.11 -18.72
CA ILE A 475 3.76 -17.93 -19.49
C ILE A 475 3.37 -16.70 -18.67
N VAL A 476 4.25 -15.70 -18.63
CA VAL A 476 3.93 -14.39 -18.02
C VAL A 476 2.82 -13.71 -18.83
N GLN A 477 1.75 -13.33 -18.14
CA GLN A 477 0.64 -12.56 -18.71
C GLN A 477 0.59 -11.16 -18.08
N GLY A 478 -0.18 -10.26 -18.70
CA GLY A 478 -0.25 -8.85 -18.28
C GLY A 478 -0.89 -8.62 -16.90
N PHE A 479 -0.85 -7.37 -16.49
CA PHE A 479 -1.52 -6.82 -15.31
C PHE A 479 -2.74 -6.00 -15.72
N GLU A 480 -3.83 -6.04 -14.96
CA GLU A 480 -5.02 -5.24 -15.24
C GLU A 480 -5.70 -4.76 -13.96
N TRP A 481 -6.20 -3.52 -13.97
CA TRP A 481 -7.14 -3.06 -12.95
C TRP A 481 -8.56 -3.48 -13.33
N ILE A 482 -9.17 -4.37 -12.54
CA ILE A 482 -10.58 -4.76 -12.69
C ILE A 482 -11.36 -4.20 -11.52
N GLU A 483 -12.32 -3.31 -11.78
CA GLU A 483 -13.14 -2.65 -10.74
C GLU A 483 -12.29 -1.98 -9.64
N GLY A 484 -11.17 -1.39 -10.05
CA GLY A 484 -10.22 -0.71 -9.14
C GLY A 484 -9.31 -1.66 -8.35
N LYS A 485 -9.38 -2.98 -8.59
CA LYS A 485 -8.53 -3.97 -7.92
C LYS A 485 -7.46 -4.55 -8.87
N PRO A 486 -6.23 -4.76 -8.40
CA PRO A 486 -5.12 -5.30 -9.18
C PRO A 486 -5.32 -6.78 -9.52
N VAL A 487 -5.08 -7.12 -10.78
CA VAL A 487 -5.10 -8.49 -11.29
C VAL A 487 -3.81 -8.79 -12.05
N PHE A 488 -3.04 -9.76 -11.56
CA PHE A 488 -1.94 -10.37 -12.29
C PHE A 488 -2.43 -11.67 -12.91
N TRP A 489 -2.55 -11.73 -14.24
CA TRP A 489 -3.19 -12.87 -14.91
C TRP A 489 -2.38 -14.17 -14.83
N SER A 490 -1.05 -14.06 -14.90
CA SER A 490 -0.13 -15.17 -14.70
C SER A 490 1.28 -14.64 -14.46
N LEU A 491 1.94 -15.11 -13.41
CA LEU A 491 3.34 -14.78 -13.14
C LEU A 491 4.35 -15.68 -13.88
N GLY A 492 3.88 -16.64 -14.69
CA GLY A 492 4.75 -17.61 -15.38
C GLY A 492 5.42 -18.58 -14.40
N ASN A 493 6.65 -19.00 -14.71
CA ASN A 493 7.39 -19.94 -13.87
C ASN A 493 8.33 -19.21 -12.90
N PHE A 494 8.39 -19.64 -11.64
CA PHE A 494 9.43 -19.19 -10.71
C PHE A 494 10.64 -20.11 -10.77
N VAL A 495 10.45 -21.40 -10.49
CA VAL A 495 11.45 -22.45 -10.69
C VAL A 495 10.77 -23.61 -11.35
N PHE A 496 11.18 -23.93 -12.57
CA PHE A 496 10.60 -25.03 -13.31
C PHE A 496 11.64 -25.64 -14.26
N ALA A 497 12.38 -26.63 -13.77
CA ALA A 497 13.45 -27.24 -14.54
C ALA A 497 12.93 -27.96 -15.79
N GLY A 498 13.57 -27.71 -16.95
CA GLY A 498 13.21 -28.32 -18.23
C GLY A 498 12.24 -27.50 -19.08
N MET A 499 12.13 -26.19 -18.83
CA MET A 499 11.30 -25.26 -19.60
C MET A 499 12.07 -24.49 -20.69
N GLU A 500 13.36 -24.75 -20.86
CA GLU A 500 14.17 -24.08 -21.87
C GLU A 500 13.64 -24.35 -23.28
N ASN A 501 13.56 -23.29 -24.10
CA ASN A 501 13.06 -23.34 -25.48
C ASN A 501 11.58 -23.74 -25.62
N THR A 502 10.75 -23.50 -24.60
CA THR A 502 9.29 -23.76 -24.63
C THR A 502 8.46 -22.56 -25.08
N GLY A 503 9.09 -21.52 -25.63
CA GLY A 503 8.37 -20.35 -26.15
C GLY A 503 7.85 -19.43 -25.03
N GLY A 504 8.67 -19.20 -24.00
CA GLY A 504 8.40 -18.30 -22.87
C GLY A 504 8.29 -19.00 -21.52
N GLY A 505 8.30 -20.34 -21.46
CA GLY A 505 8.27 -21.08 -20.19
C GLY A 505 9.57 -21.00 -19.39
N ASP A 506 10.66 -20.54 -20.00
CA ASP A 506 11.92 -20.21 -19.33
C ASP A 506 11.97 -18.76 -18.81
N GLU A 507 10.85 -18.04 -18.87
CA GLU A 507 10.67 -16.70 -18.32
C GLU A 507 9.64 -16.71 -17.19
N GLY A 508 9.77 -15.76 -16.27
CA GLY A 508 8.87 -15.61 -15.13
C GLY A 508 8.81 -14.19 -14.62
N LEU A 509 7.95 -13.98 -13.63
CA LEU A 509 7.82 -12.70 -12.94
C LEU A 509 7.82 -12.94 -11.43
N LEU A 510 8.69 -12.23 -10.72
CA LEU A 510 8.53 -11.98 -9.29
C LEU A 510 7.92 -10.59 -9.16
N ILE A 511 6.88 -10.45 -8.36
CA ILE A 511 6.28 -9.15 -8.05
C ILE A 511 6.52 -8.82 -6.57
N ARG A 512 6.83 -7.56 -6.30
CA ARG A 512 6.81 -6.96 -4.96
C ARG A 512 5.76 -5.86 -4.95
N LEU A 513 4.79 -5.97 -4.06
CA LEU A 513 3.66 -5.06 -3.93
C LEU A 513 3.71 -4.38 -2.57
N GLY A 514 3.59 -3.05 -2.55
CA GLY A 514 3.60 -2.26 -1.32
C GLY A 514 2.20 -1.77 -1.00
N TYR A 515 1.69 -2.11 0.19
CA TYR A 515 0.37 -1.72 0.67
C TYR A 515 0.47 -0.72 1.82
N TRP A 516 -0.27 0.39 1.73
CA TRP A 516 -0.48 1.30 2.86
C TRP A 516 -1.92 1.12 3.36
N GLY A 517 -2.07 0.50 4.53
CA GLY A 517 -3.36 -0.08 4.91
C GLY A 517 -3.76 -1.17 3.90
N THR A 518 -4.98 -1.09 3.36
CA THR A 518 -5.45 -2.00 2.28
C THR A 518 -5.23 -1.46 0.87
N GLU A 519 -4.68 -0.25 0.72
CA GLU A 519 -4.49 0.38 -0.59
C GLU A 519 -3.15 -0.03 -1.19
N LEU A 520 -3.17 -0.50 -2.43
CA LEU A 520 -1.96 -0.83 -3.19
C LEU A 520 -1.31 0.46 -3.68
N VAL A 521 -0.11 0.76 -3.16
CA VAL A 521 0.61 1.99 -3.49
C VAL A 521 1.88 1.77 -4.31
N TYR A 522 2.53 0.60 -4.22
CA TYR A 522 3.71 0.26 -5.03
C TYR A 522 3.52 -1.04 -5.82
N VAL A 523 3.97 -1.07 -7.08
CA VAL A 523 3.97 -2.26 -7.94
C VAL A 523 5.34 -2.41 -8.58
N GLU A 524 6.13 -3.39 -8.12
CA GLU A 524 7.51 -3.64 -8.53
C GLU A 524 7.65 -5.05 -9.14
N PRO A 525 7.40 -5.19 -10.46
CA PRO A 525 7.70 -6.42 -11.18
C PRO A 525 9.21 -6.57 -11.44
N TYR A 526 9.72 -7.79 -11.27
CA TYR A 526 11.09 -8.20 -11.57
C TYR A 526 11.06 -9.37 -12.54
N PRO A 527 11.57 -9.21 -13.78
CA PRO A 527 11.56 -10.29 -14.75
C PRO A 527 12.55 -11.37 -14.30
N LEU A 528 12.20 -12.62 -14.55
CA LEU A 528 12.99 -13.79 -14.20
C LEU A 528 13.40 -14.55 -15.45
N ALA A 529 14.60 -15.12 -15.42
CA ALA A 529 15.08 -16.07 -16.41
C ALA A 529 15.45 -17.38 -15.72
N LEU A 530 14.91 -18.48 -16.24
CA LEU A 530 15.15 -19.83 -15.76
C LEU A 530 16.25 -20.48 -16.59
N THR A 531 17.16 -21.19 -15.93
CA THR A 531 18.22 -21.97 -16.59
C THR A 531 18.47 -23.23 -15.79
N GLY A 532 18.08 -24.36 -16.34
CA GLY A 532 17.96 -25.62 -15.63
C GLY A 532 17.03 -25.45 -14.42
N PRO A 533 17.44 -25.91 -13.23
CA PRO A 533 16.67 -25.76 -12.01
C PRO A 533 16.80 -24.37 -11.36
N ARG A 534 17.62 -23.45 -11.89
CA ARG A 534 17.95 -22.18 -11.24
C ARG A 534 17.21 -21.02 -11.86
N VAL A 535 16.90 -20.01 -11.06
CA VAL A 535 16.28 -18.76 -11.51
C VAL A 535 17.15 -17.56 -11.16
N ARG A 536 17.19 -16.57 -12.05
CA ARG A 536 17.91 -15.30 -11.87
C ARG A 536 17.02 -14.13 -12.26
N LEU A 537 17.30 -12.97 -11.67
CA LEU A 537 16.75 -11.71 -12.17
C LEU A 537 17.25 -11.47 -13.59
N ALA A 538 16.32 -11.25 -14.51
CA ALA A 538 16.59 -10.87 -15.88
C ALA A 538 16.73 -9.34 -16.00
N PRO A 539 17.30 -8.82 -17.10
CA PRO A 539 17.33 -7.39 -17.35
C PRO A 539 15.92 -6.78 -17.42
N MET A 540 15.73 -5.59 -16.86
CA MET A 540 14.40 -4.94 -16.73
C MET A 540 13.72 -4.69 -18.08
N GLU A 541 14.47 -4.59 -19.17
CA GLU A 541 13.95 -4.43 -20.54
C GLU A 541 13.05 -5.61 -20.97
N LYS A 542 13.21 -6.77 -20.32
CA LYS A 542 12.35 -7.95 -20.52
C LYS A 542 10.90 -7.73 -20.09
N LEU A 543 10.63 -6.71 -19.25
CA LEU A 543 9.26 -6.37 -18.86
C LEU A 543 8.44 -5.71 -19.97
N SER A 544 9.06 -5.30 -21.08
CA SER A 544 8.34 -4.67 -22.20
C SER A 544 7.16 -5.50 -22.70
N GLY A 545 7.29 -6.83 -22.75
CA GLY A 545 6.18 -7.73 -23.09
C GLY A 545 5.06 -7.75 -22.04
N PHE A 546 5.42 -7.79 -20.76
CA PHE A 546 4.48 -7.72 -19.65
C PHE A 546 3.68 -6.40 -19.68
N TYR A 547 4.36 -5.26 -19.80
CA TYR A 547 3.70 -3.96 -19.85
C TYR A 547 2.84 -3.77 -21.09
N ALA A 548 3.25 -4.27 -22.25
CA ALA A 548 2.44 -4.23 -23.48
C ALA A 548 1.14 -5.04 -23.40
N LEU A 549 1.07 -6.02 -22.49
CA LEU A 549 -0.12 -6.80 -22.20
C LEU A 549 -0.96 -6.21 -21.06
N SER A 550 -0.43 -5.22 -20.35
CA SER A 550 -1.03 -4.64 -19.16
C SER A 550 -1.97 -3.47 -19.48
N LYS A 551 -2.99 -3.24 -18.65
CA LYS A 551 -4.07 -2.28 -18.90
C LYS A 551 -4.48 -1.47 -17.67
#